data_AF-A0A6L6BBB2-F1
#
_entry.id   AF-A0A6L6BBB2-F1
#
_cell.length_a   1.000
_cell.length_b   1.000
_cell.length_c   1.000
_cell.angle_alpha   90.00
_cell.angle_beta   90.00
_cell.angle_gamma   90.00
#
_symmetry.space_group_name_H-M   'P 1'
#
loop_
_entity.id
_entity.type
_entity.pdbx_description
1 polymer ?
#
loop_
_entity_poly.entity_id
_entity_poly.type
_entity_poly.pdbx_seq_one_letter_code
_entity_poly.pdbx_strand_id
1 'polypeptide(L)' 'AKAVDCGGYYRIPADNRDLNYAQFFSEGEEKISHQDDYTSHNTERLGVEQVKQLLLKLDFIKEELDA' A
#
# COMPACT_ATOMS: atom_id res chain seq x y z
N ALA A 1 -5.55 -9.65 10.55
CA ALA A 1 -6.43 -9.24 9.41
C ALA A 1 -5.78 -9.39 8.03
N LYS A 2 -6.47 -9.96 7.03
CA LYS A 2 -6.02 -9.96 5.61
C LYS A 2 -6.57 -8.73 4.90
N ALA A 3 -5.72 -7.85 4.39
CA ALA A 3 -6.14 -6.74 3.54
C ALA A 3 -6.88 -7.28 2.30
N VAL A 4 -7.97 -6.63 1.91
CA VAL A 4 -8.75 -7.02 0.72
C VAL A 4 -8.27 -6.17 -0.45
N ASP A 5 -7.81 -6.82 -1.52
CA ASP A 5 -7.47 -6.19 -2.79
C ASP A 5 -8.76 -5.73 -3.49
N CYS A 6 -8.89 -4.42 -3.71
CA CYS A 6 -9.99 -3.81 -4.46
C CYS A 6 -9.50 -3.23 -5.81
N GLY A 7 -8.34 -3.69 -6.28
CA GLY A 7 -7.66 -3.28 -7.51
C GLY A 7 -6.92 -1.96 -7.35
N GLY A 8 -7.67 -0.85 -7.21
CA GLY A 8 -7.09 0.49 -7.09
C GLY A 8 -6.67 0.90 -5.67
N TYR A 9 -7.04 0.09 -4.67
CA TYR A 9 -6.75 0.32 -3.26
C TYR A 9 -6.88 -0.98 -2.48
N TYR A 10 -6.25 -1.02 -1.31
CA TYR A 10 -6.42 -2.11 -0.34
C TYR A 10 -7.35 -1.67 0.79
N ARG A 11 -8.27 -2.55 1.20
CA ARG A 11 -9.15 -2.34 2.35
C ARG A 11 -8.67 -3.15 3.54
N ILE A 12 -8.30 -2.47 4.62
CA ILE A 12 -7.93 -3.09 5.89
C ILE A 12 -9.19 -3.17 6.77
N PRO A 13 -9.73 -4.37 7.08
CA PRO A 13 -10.88 -4.49 7.97
C PRO A 13 -10.47 -4.19 9.42
N ALA A 14 -11.38 -3.60 10.21
CA ALA A 14 -11.15 -3.38 11.63
C ALA A 14 -11.05 -4.73 12.36
N ASP A 15 -9.93 -4.98 13.05
CA ASP A 15 -9.58 -6.31 13.59
C ASP A 15 -10.38 -6.71 14.84
N ASN A 16 -11.07 -5.77 15.52
CA ASN A 16 -11.76 -6.09 16.76
C ASN A 16 -12.89 -5.12 17.10
N ARG A 17 -14.14 -5.55 16.90
CA ARG A 17 -15.32 -4.80 17.40
C ARG A 17 -15.93 -5.39 18.67
N ASP A 18 -15.43 -6.53 19.15
CA ASP A 18 -16.02 -7.30 20.26
C ASP A 18 -15.13 -7.37 21.54
N LEU A 19 -14.10 -6.53 21.69
CA LEU A 19 -13.25 -6.46 22.90
C LEU A 19 -12.65 -7.81 23.36
N ASN A 20 -12.39 -8.73 22.42
CA ASN A 20 -11.86 -10.05 22.73
C ASN A 20 -10.34 -10.02 22.95
N TYR A 21 -9.93 -9.99 24.22
CA TYR A 21 -8.52 -10.10 24.65
C TYR A 21 -7.86 -11.46 24.32
N ALA A 22 -8.65 -12.48 23.94
CA ALA A 22 -8.16 -13.82 23.63
C ALA A 22 -7.21 -13.87 22.40
N GLN A 23 -7.34 -12.93 21.46
CA GLN A 23 -6.48 -12.87 20.26
C GLN A 23 -5.03 -12.45 20.55
N PHE A 24 -4.75 -11.85 21.71
CA PHE A 24 -3.41 -11.38 22.06
C PHE A 24 -2.65 -12.32 23.01
N PHE A 25 -3.30 -13.36 23.54
CA PHE A 25 -2.76 -14.14 24.66
C PHE A 25 -2.69 -15.67 24.47
N SER A 26 -3.58 -16.32 23.70
CA SER A 26 -3.72 -17.80 23.80
C SER A 26 -3.44 -18.63 22.55
N GLU A 27 -3.49 -18.09 21.33
CA GLU A 27 -3.10 -18.84 20.14
C GLU A 27 -2.37 -17.89 19.19
N GLY A 28 -1.04 -17.88 19.26
CA GLY A 28 -0.23 -17.17 18.28
C GLY A 28 -0.55 -17.73 16.89
N GLU A 29 -1.20 -16.94 16.04
CA GLU A 29 -1.34 -17.29 14.64
C GLU A 29 0.06 -17.24 14.00
N GLU A 30 0.80 -18.36 14.05
CA GLU A 30 2.08 -18.55 13.34
C GLU A 30 1.95 -18.28 11.82
N LYS A 31 0.72 -18.24 11.29
CA LYS A 31 0.41 -17.97 9.88
C LYS A 31 0.49 -16.50 9.45
N ILE A 32 0.66 -15.55 10.36
CA ILE A 32 0.77 -14.13 9.99
C ILE A 32 2.15 -13.83 9.34
N SER A 33 3.14 -14.69 9.55
CA SER A 33 4.55 -14.39 9.25
C SER A 33 5.04 -14.69 7.82
N HIS A 34 4.16 -14.88 6.83
CA HIS A 34 4.57 -15.21 5.45
C HIS A 34 4.22 -14.14 4.41
N GLN A 35 3.72 -12.98 4.80
CA GLN A 35 3.47 -11.88 3.87
C GLN A 35 4.43 -10.73 4.15
N ASP A 36 5.18 -10.34 3.12
CA ASP A 36 6.04 -9.16 3.17
C ASP A 36 5.19 -7.89 3.26
N ASP A 37 5.67 -6.91 4.03
CA ASP A 37 5.02 -5.61 4.19
C ASP A 37 4.95 -4.87 2.85
N TYR A 38 3.80 -4.29 2.50
CA TYR A 38 3.71 -3.41 1.32
C TYR A 38 4.35 -2.05 1.60
N THR A 39 5.50 -1.78 0.99
CA THR A 39 6.32 -0.57 1.20
C THR A 39 6.75 0.03 -0.14
N SER A 40 7.18 1.30 -0.16
CA SER A 40 7.74 1.92 -1.37
C SER A 40 8.98 1.21 -1.94
N HIS A 41 9.61 0.32 -1.17
CA HIS A 41 10.75 -0.47 -1.63
C HIS A 41 10.34 -1.63 -2.53
N ASN A 42 9.20 -2.27 -2.27
CA ASN A 42 8.75 -3.47 -2.97
C ASN A 42 7.56 -3.23 -3.91
N THR A 43 7.11 -1.98 -4.08
CA THR A 43 6.21 -1.60 -5.17
C THR A 43 6.93 -1.57 -6.51
N GLU A 44 6.18 -1.42 -7.60
CA GLU A 44 6.77 -1.11 -8.90
C GLU A 44 7.60 0.17 -8.81
N ARG A 45 8.89 0.06 -9.14
CA ARG A 45 9.82 1.19 -9.16
C ARG A 45 9.90 1.76 -10.56
N LEU A 46 9.35 2.96 -10.72
CA LEU A 46 9.41 3.66 -12.00
C LEU A 46 10.86 4.06 -12.33
N GLY A 47 11.29 3.73 -13.54
CA GLY A 47 12.54 4.21 -14.11
C GLY A 47 12.45 5.68 -14.56
N VAL A 48 13.59 6.24 -14.97
CA VAL A 48 13.69 7.67 -15.34
C VAL A 48 12.68 8.07 -16.41
N GLU A 49 12.51 7.28 -17.47
CA GLU A 49 11.54 7.57 -18.54
C GLU A 49 10.08 7.48 -18.06
N GLN A 50 9.75 6.51 -17.21
CA GLN A 50 8.41 6.39 -16.63
C GLN A 50 8.09 7.56 -15.69
N VAL A 51 9.08 8.03 -14.92
CA VAL A 51 8.95 9.23 -14.08
C VAL A 51 8.73 10.47 -14.94
N LYS A 52 9.48 10.66 -16.04
CA LYS A 52 9.26 11.78 -16.97
C LYS A 52 7.83 11.76 -17.52
N GLN A 53 7.33 10.61 -17.96
CA GLN A 53 5.95 10.49 -18.45
C GLN A 53 4.91 10.77 -17.36
N LEU A 54 5.17 10.39 -16.11
CA LEU A 54 4.29 10.69 -14.98
C LEU A 54 4.26 12.19 -14.67
N LEU A 55 5.43 12.84 -14.64
CA LEU A 55 5.56 14.27 -14.38
C LEU A 55 4.87 15.12 -15.46
N LEU A 56 4.99 14.71 -16.73
CA LEU A 56 4.30 15.37 -17.84
C LEU A 56 2.77 15.22 -17.81
N LYS A 57 2.18 14.46 -16.87
CA LYS A 57 0.73 14.48 -16.63
C LYS A 57 0.28 15.66 -15.78
N LEU A 58 1.19 16.30 -15.04
CA LEU A 58 0.89 17.41 -14.16
C LEU A 58 0.94 18.72 -14.96
N ASP A 59 -0.16 19.47 -14.98
CA ASP A 59 -0.23 20.72 -15.76
C ASP A 59 0.76 21.77 -15.24
N PHE A 60 0.98 21.82 -13.93
CA PHE A 60 2.03 22.65 -13.31
C PHE A 60 3.42 22.42 -13.94
N ILE A 61 3.79 21.17 -14.21
CA ILE A 61 5.11 20.86 -14.78
C ILE A 61 5.19 21.27 -16.24
N LYS A 62 4.08 21.18 -16.98
CA LYS A 62 4.04 21.64 -18.38
C LYS A 62 4.16 23.16 -18.44
N GLU A 63 3.43 23.87 -17.59
CA GLU A 63 3.47 25.34 -17.52
C GLU A 63 4.88 25.86 -17.21
N GLU A 64 5.60 25.24 -16.27
CA GLU A 64 6.99 25.61 -15.95
C GLU A 64 8.00 25.22 -17.03
N LEU A 65 7.68 24.26 -17.92
CA LEU A 65 8.56 23.87 -19.02
C LEU A 65 8.44 24.79 -20.24
N ASP A 66 7.26 25.41 -20.42
CA ASP A 66 6.92 26.30 -21.53
C ASP A 66 7.19 27.80 -21.21
N ALA A 67 7.60 28.11 -19.98
CA ALA A 67 7.96 29.44 -19.50
C ALA A 67 9.42 29.83 -19.79
#